data_AF-A0A7J8PKB9-F1
#
_entry.id   AF-A0A7J8PKB9-F1
#
_cell.length_a   1.000
_cell.length_b   1.000
_cell.length_c   1.000
_cell.angle_alpha   90.00
_cell.angle_beta   90.00
_cell.angle_gamma   90.00
#
_symmetry.space_group_name_H-M   'P 1'
#
loop_
_entity.id
_entity.type
_entity.pdbx_description
1 polymer ?
#
loop_
_entity_poly.entity_id
_entity_poly.type
_entity_poly.pdbx_seq_one_letter_code
_entity_poly.pdbx_strand_id
1 'polypeptide(L)'
;VKVPTWINGLEDNEYVGVGARFGPTLESKEKHANHTRLALADPPDCCSKPRNQLTGEVILVHRGNCSFTMKANVAEEAGASAILIINNQTELFKMVCESDADVDIKIPALMLPQDAGSRLEKYISNNTMVSVALYSPKRPAVDIAEVFLWLMAVGTILCASYWSAWTAREVAIEQDKLLKDASEEILEVRGAGSSGFVDINTMSAIFFVVAASCFLVMLYKLMSFWFVEVLVVLFCIGGVEVRLSSYIFMLISLCFQRFAESFIKVPLFGAVSHLTLAVCPFCITFAVVWAVYRRISFAWIGQDIL
;
A
#
# COMPACT_ATOMS: atom_id res chain seq x y z
N VAL A 1 -0.17 2.64 18.51
CA VAL A 1 0.58 3.46 19.50
C VAL A 1 2.04 3.29 19.19
N LYS A 2 2.84 4.35 19.33
CA LYS A 2 4.28 4.32 19.11
C LYS A 2 5.01 4.40 20.45
N VAL A 3 6.08 3.62 20.56
CA VAL A 3 6.91 3.47 21.76
C VAL A 3 8.38 3.63 21.34
N PRO A 4 8.85 4.87 21.14
CA PRO A 4 10.28 5.16 21.00
C PRO A 4 11.01 4.82 22.29
N THR A 5 12.25 4.35 22.14
CA THR A 5 13.05 3.82 23.24
C THR A 5 14.43 4.43 23.25
N TRP A 6 14.97 4.63 24.45
CA TRP A 6 16.31 5.16 24.68
C TRP A 6 17.09 4.21 25.59
N ILE A 7 18.31 3.88 25.18
CA ILE A 7 19.23 3.02 25.94
C ILE A 7 20.40 3.87 26.38
N ASN A 8 20.58 4.02 27.70
CA ASN A 8 21.58 4.91 28.30
C ASN A 8 21.53 6.35 27.75
N GLY A 9 20.34 6.83 27.41
CA GLY A 9 20.10 8.17 26.87
C GLY A 9 20.28 8.32 25.35
N LEU A 10 20.72 7.28 24.65
CA LEU A 10 20.78 7.27 23.18
C LEU A 10 19.50 6.69 22.59
N GLU A 11 18.97 7.33 21.57
CA GLU A 11 17.78 6.86 20.84
C GLU A 11 18.08 5.52 20.17
N ASP A 12 17.21 4.54 20.41
CA ASP A 12 17.24 3.21 19.78
C ASP A 12 15.97 3.02 18.92
N ASN A 13 15.43 1.81 18.85
CA ASN A 13 14.34 1.48 17.96
C ASN A 13 13.01 2.03 18.47
N GLU A 14 12.15 2.44 17.53
CA GLU A 14 10.74 2.71 17.79
C GLU A 14 9.93 1.42 17.62
N TYR A 15 9.20 1.04 18.66
CA TYR A 15 8.29 -0.11 18.62
C TYR A 15 6.84 0.33 18.43
N VAL A 16 6.04 -0.54 17.80
CA VAL A 16 4.61 -0.32 17.60
C VAL A 16 3.82 -1.24 18.53
N GLY A 17 2.90 -0.63 19.28
CA GLY A 17 2.02 -1.33 20.22
C GLY A 17 0.55 -0.98 20.04
N VAL A 18 -0.31 -1.72 20.74
CA VAL A 18 -1.77 -1.51 20.75
C VAL A 18 -2.20 -1.08 22.15
N GLY A 19 -2.85 0.08 22.27
CA GLY A 19 -3.41 0.56 23.54
C GLY A 19 -4.67 -0.21 23.94
N ALA A 20 -4.92 -0.30 25.25
CA ALA A 20 -6.14 -0.89 25.81
C ALA A 20 -7.41 -0.07 25.48
N ARG A 21 -8.58 -0.67 25.72
CA ARG A 21 -9.87 0.07 25.78
C ARG A 21 -10.12 0.72 27.15
N PHE A 22 -9.34 0.38 28.16
CA PHE A 22 -9.39 0.93 29.51
C PHE A 22 -8.15 1.80 29.77
N GLY A 23 -8.18 2.57 30.85
CA GLY A 23 -7.13 3.55 31.13
C GLY A 23 -7.33 4.85 30.35
N PRO A 24 -6.59 5.91 30.70
CA PRO A 24 -6.56 7.15 29.95
C PRO A 24 -6.00 6.94 28.54
N THR A 25 -6.45 7.77 27.62
CA THR A 25 -5.87 7.86 26.28
C THR A 25 -4.49 8.49 26.33
N LEU A 26 -3.57 7.97 25.51
CA LEU A 26 -2.22 8.51 25.37
C LEU A 26 -2.19 9.85 24.64
N GLU A 27 -1.13 10.62 24.91
CA GLU A 27 -0.86 11.87 24.23
C GLU A 27 -0.72 11.70 22.72
N SER A 28 -1.23 12.69 21.98
CA SER A 28 -1.26 12.62 20.51
C SER A 28 0.04 13.07 19.85
N LYS A 29 0.87 13.82 20.57
CA LYS A 29 2.12 14.41 20.06
C LYS A 29 3.29 13.88 20.87
N GLU A 30 4.28 13.36 20.17
CA GLU A 30 5.55 12.88 20.75
C GLU A 30 6.24 13.92 21.62
N LYS A 31 6.26 15.20 21.20
CA LYS A 31 6.90 16.30 21.96
C LYS A 31 6.33 16.54 23.37
N HIS A 32 5.14 16.02 23.66
CA HIS A 32 4.49 16.13 24.97
C HIS A 32 4.50 14.80 25.72
N ALA A 33 5.07 13.74 25.13
CA ALA A 33 5.19 12.45 25.80
C ALA A 33 6.32 12.50 26.81
N ASN A 34 6.03 12.11 28.05
CA ASN A 34 7.04 12.06 29.10
C ASN A 34 8.06 10.95 28.81
N HIS A 35 9.33 11.29 28.94
CA HIS A 35 10.43 10.33 28.91
C HIS A 35 10.49 9.67 30.28
N THR A 36 10.10 8.40 30.35
CA THR A 36 9.98 7.71 31.62
C THR A 36 10.82 6.45 31.60
N ARG A 37 11.49 6.17 32.73
CA ARG A 37 12.30 4.96 32.88
C ARG A 37 11.41 3.72 32.83
N LEU A 38 11.91 2.69 32.16
CA LEU A 38 11.27 1.39 32.06
C LEU A 38 11.82 0.45 33.15
N ALA A 39 10.93 -0.24 33.85
CA ALA A 39 11.27 -1.23 34.87
C ALA A 39 10.58 -2.57 34.57
N LEU A 40 11.28 -3.68 34.71
CA LEU A 40 10.68 -5.01 34.64
C LEU A 40 9.97 -5.33 35.96
N ALA A 41 8.77 -5.90 35.88
CA ALA A 41 8.03 -6.35 37.06
C ALA A 41 8.69 -7.56 37.73
N ASP A 42 8.67 -7.60 39.06
CA ASP A 42 9.03 -8.79 39.85
C ASP A 42 7.90 -9.10 40.85
N PRO A 43 7.03 -10.11 40.63
CA PRO A 43 7.12 -11.11 39.55
C PRO A 43 6.73 -10.55 38.17
N PRO A 44 7.26 -11.15 37.08
CA PRO A 44 7.09 -10.66 35.71
C PRO A 44 5.64 -10.63 35.23
N ASP A 45 4.74 -11.41 35.84
CA ASP A 45 3.32 -11.43 35.51
C ASP A 45 2.52 -10.30 36.16
N CYS A 46 3.04 -9.60 37.17
CA CYS A 46 2.36 -8.48 37.84
C CYS A 46 0.93 -8.81 38.30
N CYS A 47 0.67 -10.06 38.66
CA CYS A 47 -0.63 -10.49 39.21
C CYS A 47 -0.73 -10.24 40.72
N SER A 48 0.41 -10.00 41.38
CA SER A 48 0.53 -9.57 42.76
C SER A 48 1.41 -8.32 42.83
N LYS A 49 1.34 -7.60 43.95
CA LYS A 49 2.14 -6.39 44.17
C LYS A 49 3.62 -6.64 43.82
N PRO A 50 4.21 -5.87 42.88
CA PRO A 50 5.59 -6.01 42.50
C PRO A 50 6.52 -5.72 43.70
N ARG A 51 7.63 -6.45 43.78
CA ARG A 51 8.66 -6.29 44.83
C ARG A 51 9.52 -5.04 44.60
N ASN A 52 9.66 -4.63 43.34
CA ASN A 52 10.30 -3.39 42.97
C ASN A 52 9.42 -2.20 43.39
N GLN A 53 10.01 -1.24 44.12
CA GLN A 53 9.35 0.02 44.41
C GLN A 53 9.35 0.88 43.14
N LEU A 54 8.16 1.16 42.61
CA LEU A 54 7.98 2.06 41.47
C LEU A 54 7.66 3.45 42.00
N THR A 55 8.31 4.45 41.43
CA THR A 55 8.13 5.88 41.75
C THR A 55 7.77 6.65 40.48
N GLY A 56 6.83 6.10 39.71
CA GLY A 56 6.38 6.65 38.43
C GLY A 56 7.07 6.07 37.20
N GLU A 57 7.83 4.98 37.30
CA GLU A 57 8.34 4.26 36.13
C GLU A 57 7.21 3.60 35.31
N VAL A 58 7.51 3.34 34.03
CA VAL A 58 6.68 2.47 33.19
C VAL A 58 7.05 1.04 33.52
N ILE A 59 6.06 0.21 33.86
CA ILE A 59 6.29 -1.19 34.20
C ILE A 59 6.10 -2.11 32.99
N LEU A 60 7.06 -3.00 32.76
CA LEU A 60 7.04 -4.04 31.73
C LEU A 60 6.61 -5.36 32.37
N VAL A 61 5.57 -5.98 31.82
CA VAL A 61 4.96 -7.21 32.37
C VAL A 61 4.73 -8.24 31.26
N HIS A 62 4.72 -9.52 31.62
CA HIS A 62 4.37 -10.60 30.71
C HIS A 62 2.87 -10.90 30.74
N ARG A 63 2.33 -11.25 29.56
CA ARG A 63 0.98 -11.79 29.43
C ARG A 63 0.89 -13.19 30.06
N GLY A 64 -0.17 -13.44 30.83
CA GLY A 64 -0.47 -14.73 31.45
C GLY A 64 -0.97 -14.61 32.90
N ASN A 65 -1.40 -15.72 33.50
CA ASN A 65 -1.80 -15.91 34.91
C ASN A 65 -3.04 -15.14 35.40
N CYS A 66 -3.24 -13.88 35.01
CA CYS A 66 -4.35 -13.03 35.41
C CYS A 66 -4.79 -12.11 34.28
N SER A 67 -5.94 -11.44 34.49
CA SER A 67 -6.55 -10.55 33.51
C SER A 67 -5.73 -9.28 33.27
N PHE A 68 -5.94 -8.63 32.12
CA PHE A 68 -5.23 -7.39 31.78
C PHE A 68 -5.59 -6.23 32.71
N THR A 69 -6.85 -6.14 33.14
CA THR A 69 -7.32 -5.13 34.09
C THR A 69 -6.72 -5.32 35.47
N MET A 70 -6.59 -6.58 35.92
CA MET A 70 -5.93 -6.89 37.19
C MET A 70 -4.46 -6.47 37.18
N LYS A 71 -3.72 -6.78 36.11
CA LYS A 71 -2.31 -6.35 35.96
C LYS A 71 -2.19 -4.82 36.03
N ALA A 72 -3.07 -4.11 35.33
CA ALA A 72 -3.07 -2.65 35.31
C ALA A 72 -3.40 -2.06 36.70
N ASN A 73 -4.37 -2.62 37.42
CA ASN A 73 -4.69 -2.17 38.78
C ASN A 73 -3.53 -2.40 39.76
N VAL A 74 -2.91 -3.58 39.71
CA VAL A 74 -1.74 -3.91 40.55
C VAL A 74 -0.55 -2.99 40.23
N ALA A 75 -0.32 -2.69 38.95
CA ALA A 75 0.72 -1.76 38.53
C ALA A 75 0.45 -0.32 39.00
N GLU A 76 -0.80 0.12 38.94
CA GLU A 76 -1.22 1.44 39.43
C GLU A 76 -1.03 1.56 40.95
N GLU A 77 -1.50 0.57 41.71
CA GLU A 77 -1.31 0.51 43.17
C GLU A 77 0.18 0.45 43.57
N ALA A 78 1.03 -0.05 42.68
CA ALA A 78 2.48 -0.06 42.85
C ALA A 78 3.16 1.28 42.54
N GLY A 79 2.43 2.26 41.97
CA GLY A 79 2.96 3.57 41.62
C GLY A 79 3.56 3.67 40.22
N ALA A 80 3.19 2.76 39.30
CA ALA A 80 3.60 2.87 37.90
C ALA A 80 2.90 4.06 37.22
N SER A 81 3.56 4.68 36.24
CA SER A 81 2.94 5.72 35.41
C SER A 81 2.21 5.16 34.18
N ALA A 82 2.62 3.98 33.72
CA ALA A 82 2.01 3.24 32.61
C ALA A 82 2.41 1.76 32.69
N ILE A 83 1.65 0.91 32.00
CA ILE A 83 1.91 -0.54 31.92
C ILE A 83 2.11 -0.99 30.47
N LEU A 84 3.19 -1.73 30.22
CA LEU A 84 3.51 -2.38 28.94
C LEU A 84 3.42 -3.91 29.12
N ILE A 85 2.48 -4.53 28.42
CA ILE A 85 2.23 -5.97 28.46
C ILE A 85 2.87 -6.62 27.23
N ILE A 86 3.86 -7.47 27.45
CA ILE A 86 4.50 -8.29 26.43
C ILE A 86 3.56 -9.42 26.06
N ASN A 87 3.15 -9.46 24.80
CA ASN A 87 2.36 -10.56 24.29
C ASN A 87 3.21 -11.82 24.12
N ASN A 88 2.58 -12.99 24.23
CA ASN A 88 3.21 -14.29 23.96
C ASN A 88 3.05 -14.75 22.50
N GLN A 89 2.40 -13.95 21.66
CA GLN A 89 2.19 -14.17 20.24
C GLN A 89 2.61 -12.92 19.46
N THR A 90 2.81 -13.08 18.14
CA THR A 90 3.14 -11.97 17.24
C THR A 90 1.96 -11.05 16.97
N GLU A 91 0.74 -11.59 16.97
CA GLU A 91 -0.48 -10.83 16.71
C GLU A 91 -0.88 -9.96 17.91
N LEU A 92 -1.09 -8.67 17.67
CA LEU A 92 -1.55 -7.73 18.68
C LEU A 92 -3.05 -7.52 18.58
N PHE A 93 -3.72 -7.45 19.73
CA PHE A 93 -5.15 -7.18 19.80
C PHE A 93 -5.45 -6.12 20.87
N LYS A 94 -6.63 -5.51 20.75
CA LYS A 94 -7.06 -4.47 21.69
C LYS A 94 -7.49 -5.13 22.99
N MET A 95 -6.79 -4.85 24.09
CA MET A 95 -7.15 -5.33 25.41
C MET A 95 -8.46 -4.70 25.87
N VAL A 96 -9.34 -5.51 26.46
CA VAL A 96 -10.68 -5.12 26.93
C VAL A 96 -10.84 -5.57 28.38
N CYS A 97 -11.73 -4.91 29.13
CA CYS A 97 -12.15 -5.38 30.45
C CYS A 97 -12.87 -6.72 30.33
N GLU A 98 -12.58 -7.66 31.24
CA GLU A 98 -13.27 -8.96 31.29
C GLU A 98 -14.64 -8.88 31.97
N SER A 99 -14.84 -7.90 32.86
CA SER A 99 -16.11 -7.68 33.56
C SER A 99 -16.62 -6.26 33.33
N ASP A 100 -17.94 -6.08 33.32
CA ASP A 100 -18.62 -4.78 33.33
C ASP A 100 -18.45 -4.03 34.68
N ALA A 101 -17.55 -4.50 35.54
CA ALA A 101 -17.15 -3.73 36.70
C ALA A 101 -16.42 -2.47 36.22
N ASP A 102 -16.86 -1.32 36.71
CA ASP A 102 -16.26 -0.02 36.43
C ASP A 102 -14.88 0.05 37.11
N VAL A 103 -13.88 -0.62 36.50
CA VAL A 103 -12.49 -0.57 36.97
C VAL A 103 -11.89 0.75 36.51
N ASP A 104 -11.90 1.73 37.41
CA ASP A 104 -11.29 3.06 37.22
C ASP A 104 -9.76 2.97 37.20
N ILE A 105 -9.21 2.52 36.06
CA ILE A 105 -7.77 2.48 35.80
C ILE A 105 -7.33 3.86 35.31
N LYS A 106 -6.39 4.50 35.99
CA LYS A 106 -5.87 5.85 35.71
C LYS A 106 -4.51 5.84 35.02
N ILE A 107 -3.90 4.67 34.85
CA ILE A 107 -2.66 4.51 34.06
C ILE A 107 -2.94 3.99 32.64
N PRO A 108 -2.26 4.49 31.61
CA PRO A 108 -2.41 3.96 30.26
C PRO A 108 -1.79 2.55 30.17
N ALA A 109 -2.51 1.65 29.48
CA ALA A 109 -2.09 0.27 29.26
C ALA A 109 -1.86 -0.01 27.78
N LEU A 110 -0.73 -0.64 27.46
CA LEU A 110 -0.37 -0.99 26.08
C LEU A 110 0.12 -2.43 25.98
N MET A 111 -0.13 -3.04 24.84
CA MET A 111 0.41 -4.33 24.46
C MET A 111 1.56 -4.15 23.45
N LEU A 112 2.66 -4.85 23.69
CA LEU A 112 3.81 -4.94 22.81
C LEU A 112 3.96 -6.35 22.22
N PRO A 113 4.51 -6.49 21.00
CA PRO A 113 4.78 -7.79 20.42
C PRO A 113 5.90 -8.49 21.19
N GLN A 114 5.92 -9.83 21.14
CA GLN A 114 6.90 -10.64 21.87
C GLN A 114 8.35 -10.23 21.58
N ASP A 115 8.67 -9.98 20.31
CA ASP A 115 10.02 -9.61 19.88
C ASP A 115 10.49 -8.28 20.49
N ALA A 116 9.59 -7.28 20.53
CA ALA A 116 9.88 -5.99 21.14
C ALA A 116 10.07 -6.11 22.66
N GLY A 117 9.15 -6.82 23.32
CA GLY A 117 9.23 -7.06 24.76
C GLY A 117 10.51 -7.78 25.17
N SER A 118 10.88 -8.85 24.45
CA SER A 118 12.08 -9.64 24.74
C SER A 118 13.37 -8.83 24.54
N ARG A 119 13.40 -7.91 23.57
CA ARG A 119 14.55 -6.99 23.39
C ARG A 119 14.67 -6.01 24.56
N LEU A 120 13.55 -5.41 24.98
CA LEU A 120 13.52 -4.50 26.13
C LEU A 120 13.92 -5.21 27.43
N GLU A 121 13.41 -6.41 27.65
CA GLU A 121 13.78 -7.26 28.78
C GLU A 121 15.28 -7.57 28.76
N LYS A 122 15.85 -7.91 27.60
CA LYS A 122 17.28 -8.14 27.44
C LYS A 122 18.11 -6.91 27.80
N TYR A 123 17.71 -5.72 27.37
CA TYR A 123 18.39 -4.48 27.74
C TYR A 123 18.34 -4.22 29.26
N ILE A 124 17.19 -4.43 29.89
CA ILE A 124 17.04 -4.29 31.34
C ILE A 124 17.92 -5.33 32.08
N SER A 125 17.93 -6.58 31.63
CA SER A 125 18.74 -7.66 32.23
C SER A 125 20.25 -7.42 32.12
N ASN A 126 20.69 -6.72 31.07
CA ASN A 126 22.07 -6.27 30.89
C ASN A 126 22.43 -5.05 31.76
N ASN A 127 21.56 -4.66 32.70
CA ASN A 127 21.72 -3.53 33.61
C ASN A 127 21.89 -2.18 32.88
N THR A 128 21.30 -2.05 31.68
CA THR A 128 21.26 -0.78 30.95
C THR A 128 20.04 0.04 31.37
N MET A 129 20.18 1.37 31.36
CA MET A 129 19.06 2.26 31.66
C MET A 129 18.19 2.38 30.40
N VAL A 130 17.00 1.80 30.45
CA VAL A 130 16.01 1.89 29.37
C VAL A 130 14.95 2.93 29.75
N SER A 131 14.70 3.87 28.84
CA SER A 131 13.60 4.83 28.96
C SER A 131 12.70 4.73 27.73
N VAL A 132 11.41 4.99 27.91
CA VAL A 132 10.40 4.94 26.86
C VAL A 132 9.54 6.20 26.90
N ALA A 133 8.99 6.57 25.75
CA ALA A 133 7.91 7.55 25.67
C ALA A 133 6.71 6.90 24.97
N LEU A 134 5.49 7.25 25.40
CA LEU A 134 4.26 6.63 24.91
C LEU A 134 3.40 7.68 24.25
N TYR A 135 3.14 7.54 22.93
CA TYR A 135 2.26 8.45 22.22
C TYR A 135 1.42 7.75 21.15
N SER A 136 0.22 8.28 20.93
CA SER A 136 -0.75 7.76 19.95
C SER A 136 -1.10 8.84 18.93
N PRO A 137 -0.40 8.88 17.78
CA PRO A 137 -0.72 9.82 16.71
C PRO A 137 -2.18 9.72 16.30
N LYS A 138 -2.87 10.87 16.22
CA LYS A 138 -4.22 10.92 15.65
C LYS A 138 -4.09 10.66 14.16
N ARG A 139 -4.70 9.57 13.69
CA ARG A 139 -4.84 9.31 12.26
C ARG A 139 -5.95 10.23 11.73
N PRO A 140 -5.70 11.06 10.71
CA PRO A 140 -6.77 11.82 10.07
C PRO A 140 -7.77 10.84 9.43
N ALA A 141 -9.04 11.24 9.35
CA ALA A 141 -10.08 10.40 8.76
C ALA A 141 -9.94 10.24 7.25
N VAL A 142 -9.30 11.23 6.60
CA VAL A 142 -9.00 11.24 5.18
C VAL A 142 -7.52 11.53 5.02
N ASP A 143 -6.82 10.64 4.32
CA ASP A 143 -5.43 10.89 3.95
C ASP A 143 -5.38 11.87 2.79
N ILE A 144 -4.44 12.81 2.82
CA ILE A 144 -4.20 13.75 1.72
C ILE A 144 -3.91 12.96 0.43
N ALA A 145 -3.18 11.84 0.54
CA ALA A 145 -2.91 10.96 -0.59
C ALA A 145 -4.19 10.40 -1.24
N GLU A 146 -5.21 10.08 -0.43
CA GLU A 146 -6.50 9.59 -0.92
C GLU A 146 -7.23 10.64 -1.76
N VAL A 147 -7.19 11.91 -1.31
CA VAL A 147 -7.77 13.03 -2.05
C VAL A 147 -7.05 13.20 -3.40
N PHE A 148 -5.71 13.13 -3.41
CA PHE A 148 -4.93 13.21 -4.65
C PHE A 148 -5.26 12.06 -5.60
N LEU A 149 -5.34 10.82 -5.11
CA LEU A 149 -5.69 9.65 -5.92
C LEU A 149 -7.11 9.78 -6.50
N TRP A 150 -8.06 10.27 -5.71
CA TRP A 150 -9.43 10.51 -6.18
C TRP A 150 -9.47 11.57 -7.28
N LEU A 151 -8.78 12.71 -7.09
CA LEU A 151 -8.71 13.77 -8.09
C LEU A 151 -8.01 13.32 -9.37
N MET A 152 -6.91 12.57 -9.27
CA MET A 152 -6.25 11.99 -10.43
C MET A 152 -7.18 11.04 -11.19
N ALA A 153 -7.88 10.14 -10.49
CA ALA A 153 -8.81 9.21 -11.12
C ALA A 153 -9.95 9.93 -11.86
N VAL A 154 -10.59 10.92 -11.22
CA VAL A 154 -11.64 11.73 -11.85
C VAL A 154 -11.10 12.51 -13.05
N GLY A 155 -9.90 13.09 -12.91
CA GLY A 155 -9.21 13.78 -13.99
C GLY A 155 -8.94 12.88 -15.19
N THR A 156 -8.39 11.68 -14.96
CA THR A 156 -8.13 10.68 -16.00
C THR A 156 -9.42 10.26 -16.70
N ILE A 157 -10.51 10.04 -15.97
CA ILE A 157 -11.81 9.68 -16.55
C ILE A 157 -12.35 10.81 -17.43
N LEU A 158 -12.28 12.06 -16.98
CA LEU A 158 -12.72 13.22 -17.76
C LEU A 158 -11.88 13.39 -19.03
N CYS A 159 -10.56 13.34 -18.92
CA CYS A 159 -9.66 13.42 -20.08
C CYS A 159 -9.91 12.28 -21.07
N ALA A 160 -10.07 11.04 -20.59
CA ALA A 160 -10.36 9.89 -21.44
C ALA A 160 -11.74 10.01 -22.12
N SER A 161 -12.76 10.48 -21.39
CA SER A 161 -14.10 10.70 -21.95
C SER A 161 -14.10 11.80 -23.01
N TYR A 162 -13.36 12.89 -22.78
CA TYR A 162 -13.21 13.98 -23.73
C TYR A 162 -12.44 13.53 -24.99
N TRP A 163 -11.34 12.81 -24.80
CA TRP A 163 -10.55 12.24 -25.89
C TRP A 163 -11.40 11.29 -26.73
N SER A 164 -12.14 10.37 -26.09
CA SER A 164 -13.03 9.45 -26.78
C SER A 164 -14.13 10.16 -27.56
N ALA A 165 -14.72 11.22 -27.00
CA ALA A 165 -15.74 12.01 -27.70
C ALA A 165 -15.16 12.79 -28.88
N TRP A 166 -13.95 13.32 -28.72
CA TRP A 166 -13.23 14.03 -29.78
C TRP A 166 -12.89 13.09 -30.95
N THR A 167 -12.30 11.92 -30.67
CA THR A 167 -11.98 10.92 -31.69
C THR A 167 -13.25 10.42 -32.40
N ALA A 168 -14.34 10.17 -31.67
CA ALA A 168 -15.61 9.78 -32.28
C ALA A 168 -16.17 10.86 -33.22
N ARG A 169 -15.98 12.13 -32.88
CA ARG A 169 -16.36 13.26 -33.73
C ARG A 169 -15.49 13.35 -34.99
N GLU A 170 -14.17 13.15 -34.87
CA GLU A 170 -13.27 13.11 -36.04
C GLU A 170 -13.65 11.98 -37.00
N VAL A 171 -13.91 10.77 -36.48
CA VAL A 171 -14.37 9.63 -37.28
C VAL A 171 -15.71 9.93 -37.95
N ALA A 172 -16.66 10.56 -37.26
CA ALA A 172 -17.93 10.94 -37.87
C ALA A 172 -17.78 11.99 -38.98
N ILE A 173 -16.84 12.94 -38.83
CA ILE A 173 -16.51 13.95 -39.85
C ILE A 173 -15.82 13.27 -41.05
N GLU A 174 -14.88 12.35 -40.81
CA GLU A 174 -14.26 11.56 -41.88
C GLU A 174 -15.30 10.72 -42.61
N GLN A 175 -16.26 10.13 -41.90
CA GLN A 175 -17.31 9.34 -42.52
C GLN A 175 -18.29 10.20 -43.33
N ASP A 176 -18.62 11.43 -42.90
CA ASP A 176 -19.39 12.39 -43.71
C ASP A 176 -18.61 12.83 -44.96
N LYS A 177 -17.31 13.06 -44.81
CA LYS A 177 -16.43 13.42 -45.93
C LYS A 177 -16.30 12.26 -46.93
N LEU A 178 -16.11 11.04 -46.44
CA LEU A 178 -16.11 9.83 -47.26
C LEU A 178 -17.47 9.56 -47.89
N LEU A 179 -18.60 9.88 -47.24
CA LEU A 179 -19.92 9.79 -47.86
C LEU A 179 -20.14 10.84 -48.95
N LYS A 180 -19.53 12.03 -48.84
CA LYS A 180 -19.52 13.05 -49.89
C LYS A 180 -18.61 12.67 -51.05
N ASP A 181 -17.38 12.25 -50.76
CA ASP A 181 -16.44 11.77 -51.78
C ASP A 181 -16.99 10.51 -52.45
N ALA A 182 -17.57 9.58 -51.68
CA ALA A 182 -18.29 8.43 -52.23
C ALA A 182 -19.57 8.86 -52.93
N SER A 183 -20.29 9.92 -52.57
CA SER A 183 -21.42 10.41 -53.39
C SER A 183 -20.98 10.88 -54.78
N GLU A 184 -19.74 11.36 -54.91
CA GLU A 184 -19.12 11.67 -56.20
C GLU A 184 -18.58 10.40 -56.89
N GLU A 185 -18.17 9.39 -56.11
CA GLU A 185 -17.63 8.10 -56.60
C GLU A 185 -18.68 6.98 -56.77
N ILE A 186 -19.91 7.09 -56.23
CA ILE A 186 -20.99 6.07 -56.21
C ILE A 186 -21.60 5.84 -57.61
N LEU A 187 -21.14 6.59 -58.63
CA LEU A 187 -21.31 6.18 -60.02
C LEU A 187 -20.45 4.95 -60.39
N GLU A 188 -19.46 4.57 -59.60
CA GLU A 188 -18.65 3.37 -59.78
C GLU A 188 -18.47 2.59 -58.47
N VAL A 189 -19.13 1.42 -58.42
CA VAL A 189 -18.73 0.22 -57.66
C VAL A 189 -19.11 0.17 -56.17
N ARG A 190 -20.23 -0.53 -55.93
CA ARG A 190 -20.59 -1.23 -54.68
C ARG A 190 -19.45 -2.12 -54.16
N GLY A 191 -19.21 -2.07 -52.85
CA GLY A 191 -19.15 -3.30 -52.03
C GLY A 191 -17.97 -3.46 -51.06
N ALA A 192 -18.34 -3.63 -49.78
CA ALA A 192 -17.71 -4.44 -48.72
C ALA A 192 -16.57 -3.85 -47.86
N GLY A 193 -16.77 -3.92 -46.54
CA GLY A 193 -15.71 -3.84 -45.52
C GLY A 193 -16.21 -3.45 -44.13
N SER A 194 -16.65 -4.43 -43.32
CA SER A 194 -16.97 -4.25 -41.89
C SER A 194 -15.69 -4.12 -41.07
N SER A 195 -15.52 -3.00 -40.37
CA SER A 195 -14.44 -2.75 -39.41
C SER A 195 -14.83 -3.25 -38.02
N GLY A 196 -13.86 -3.84 -37.31
CA GLY A 196 -14.04 -4.44 -36.00
C GLY A 196 -14.37 -3.41 -34.92
N PHE A 197 -15.64 -3.34 -34.54
CA PHE A 197 -16.11 -2.71 -33.32
C PHE A 197 -16.53 -3.82 -32.35
N VAL A 198 -15.91 -3.88 -31.18
CA VAL A 198 -16.39 -4.76 -30.09
C VAL A 198 -17.50 -4.01 -29.39
N ASP A 199 -18.75 -4.42 -29.63
CA ASP A 199 -19.91 -3.86 -28.93
C ASP A 199 -19.79 -4.11 -27.42
N ILE A 200 -19.82 -3.02 -26.64
CA ILE A 200 -19.90 -3.08 -25.19
C ILE A 200 -21.30 -3.56 -24.81
N ASN A 201 -21.45 -4.87 -24.72
CA ASN A 201 -22.71 -5.53 -24.37
C ASN A 201 -22.89 -5.59 -22.84
N THR A 202 -24.13 -5.55 -22.35
CA THR A 202 -24.47 -5.72 -20.93
C THR A 202 -23.88 -7.02 -20.34
N MET A 203 -23.73 -8.05 -21.18
CA MET A 203 -23.10 -9.32 -20.81
C MET A 203 -21.59 -9.18 -20.52
N SER A 204 -20.86 -8.36 -21.28
CA SER A 204 -19.42 -8.13 -21.01
C SER A 204 -19.21 -7.27 -19.76
N ALA A 205 -20.12 -6.33 -19.48
CA ALA A 205 -20.11 -5.54 -18.26
C ALA A 205 -20.32 -6.41 -16.99
N ILE A 206 -21.30 -7.32 -17.01
CA ILE A 206 -21.52 -8.25 -15.89
C ILE A 206 -20.31 -9.17 -15.69
N PHE A 207 -19.75 -9.72 -16.77
CA PHE A 207 -18.56 -10.55 -16.70
C PHE A 207 -17.36 -9.80 -16.09
N PHE A 208 -17.15 -8.54 -16.50
CA PHE A 208 -16.08 -7.70 -15.95
C PHE A 208 -16.22 -7.48 -14.44
N VAL A 209 -17.43 -7.16 -13.95
CA VAL A 209 -17.68 -6.95 -12.51
C VAL A 209 -17.40 -8.21 -11.70
N VAL A 210 -17.84 -9.38 -12.19
CA VAL A 210 -17.61 -10.67 -11.53
C VAL A 210 -16.11 -11.02 -11.52
N ALA A 211 -15.42 -10.86 -12.65
CA ALA A 211 -13.99 -11.12 -12.77
C ALA A 211 -13.17 -10.20 -11.86
N ALA A 212 -13.47 -8.90 -11.84
CA ALA A 212 -12.80 -7.93 -10.98
C ALA A 212 -13.03 -8.21 -9.49
N SER A 213 -14.27 -8.56 -9.11
CA SER A 213 -14.59 -8.93 -7.72
C SER A 213 -13.86 -10.19 -7.28
N CYS A 214 -13.81 -11.21 -8.14
CA CYS A 214 -13.06 -12.45 -7.89
C CYS A 214 -11.56 -12.16 -7.76
N PHE A 215 -11.01 -11.31 -8.62
CA PHE A 215 -9.62 -10.90 -8.59
C PHE A 215 -9.26 -10.17 -7.29
N LEU A 216 -10.13 -9.27 -6.80
CA LEU A 216 -9.95 -8.59 -5.53
C LEU A 216 -10.00 -9.55 -4.32
N VAL A 217 -10.91 -10.52 -4.32
CA VAL A 217 -10.99 -11.54 -3.26
C VAL A 217 -9.75 -12.44 -3.27
N MET A 218 -9.29 -12.83 -4.46
CA MET A 218 -8.06 -13.59 -4.64
C MET A 218 -6.85 -12.78 -4.14
N LEU A 219 -6.74 -11.51 -4.49
CA LEU A 219 -5.71 -10.61 -3.96
C LEU A 219 -5.74 -10.54 -2.43
N TYR A 220 -6.92 -10.35 -1.85
CA TYR A 220 -7.07 -10.15 -0.41
C TYR A 220 -6.80 -11.42 0.40
N LYS A 221 -7.27 -12.58 -0.07
CA LYS A 221 -7.17 -13.86 0.66
C LYS A 221 -5.92 -14.66 0.32
N LEU A 222 -5.46 -14.59 -0.93
CA LEU A 222 -4.33 -15.35 -1.44
C LEU A 222 -3.19 -14.38 -1.83
N MET A 223 -2.78 -13.49 -0.90
CA MET A 223 -1.54 -12.69 -0.95
C MET A 223 -0.29 -13.59 -1.08
N SER A 224 -0.23 -14.32 -2.19
CA SER A 224 0.72 -15.36 -2.52
C SER A 224 1.82 -14.72 -3.33
N PHE A 225 3.05 -15.07 -2.99
CA PHE A 225 4.24 -14.61 -3.69
C PHE A 225 4.14 -14.83 -5.21
N TRP A 226 3.63 -15.99 -5.62
CA TRP A 226 3.43 -16.33 -7.04
C TRP A 226 2.47 -15.40 -7.76
N PHE A 227 1.43 -14.94 -7.08
CA PHE A 227 0.44 -14.07 -7.68
C PHE A 227 1.01 -12.67 -7.96
N VAL A 228 1.83 -12.17 -7.03
CA VAL A 228 2.57 -10.90 -7.20
C VAL A 228 3.53 -10.99 -8.40
N GLU A 229 4.23 -12.12 -8.58
CA GLU A 229 5.08 -12.33 -9.76
C GLU A 229 4.28 -12.27 -11.07
N VAL A 230 3.10 -12.89 -11.11
CA VAL A 230 2.22 -12.85 -12.30
C VAL A 230 1.79 -11.42 -12.62
N LEU A 231 1.43 -10.62 -11.62
CA LEU A 231 1.08 -9.21 -11.83
C LEU A 231 2.26 -8.39 -12.34
N VAL A 232 3.47 -8.65 -11.86
CA VAL A 232 4.67 -8.00 -12.36
C VAL A 232 4.90 -8.33 -13.84
N VAL A 233 4.68 -9.59 -14.25
CA VAL A 233 4.79 -9.99 -15.65
C VAL A 233 3.73 -9.29 -16.51
N LEU A 234 2.47 -9.25 -16.06
CA LEU A 234 1.39 -8.55 -16.78
C LEU A 234 1.66 -7.05 -16.91
N PHE A 235 2.17 -6.41 -15.84
CA PHE A 235 2.59 -5.02 -15.85
C PHE A 235 3.72 -4.78 -16.85
N CYS A 236 4.72 -5.67 -16.91
CA CYS A 236 5.80 -5.59 -17.90
C CYS A 236 5.28 -5.71 -19.34
N ILE A 237 4.32 -6.60 -19.60
CA ILE A 237 3.72 -6.75 -20.94
C ILE A 237 2.99 -5.46 -21.31
N GLY A 238 2.12 -4.95 -20.43
CA GLY A 238 1.38 -3.71 -20.68
C GLY A 238 2.31 -2.49 -20.87
N GLY A 239 3.33 -2.35 -20.04
CA GLY A 239 4.28 -1.24 -20.15
C GLY A 239 5.16 -1.31 -21.40
N VAL A 240 5.49 -2.51 -21.91
CA VAL A 240 6.17 -2.66 -23.21
C VAL A 240 5.28 -2.15 -24.35
N GLU A 241 3.98 -2.47 -24.35
CA GLU A 241 3.04 -2.04 -25.39
C GLU A 241 2.83 -0.51 -25.38
N VAL A 242 2.64 0.08 -24.21
CA VAL A 242 2.44 1.52 -24.04
C VAL A 242 3.70 2.29 -24.43
N ARG A 243 4.88 1.84 -23.99
CA ARG A 243 6.16 2.48 -24.31
C ARG A 243 6.51 2.38 -25.79
N LEU A 244 6.25 1.22 -26.39
CA LEU A 244 6.43 1.01 -27.83
C LEU A 244 5.57 2.02 -28.61
N SER A 245 4.31 2.19 -28.21
CA SER A 245 3.38 3.13 -28.84
C SER A 245 3.80 4.60 -28.68
N SER A 246 4.25 5.00 -27.48
CA SER A 246 4.67 6.38 -27.22
C SER A 246 5.97 6.76 -27.93
N TYR A 247 6.95 5.86 -28.02
CA TYR A 247 8.21 6.09 -28.72
C TYR A 247 8.02 6.14 -30.24
N ILE A 248 7.15 5.28 -30.79
CA ILE A 248 6.75 5.33 -32.20
C ILE A 248 6.08 6.68 -32.51
N PHE A 249 5.14 7.13 -31.66
CA PHE A 249 4.48 8.43 -31.84
C PHE A 249 5.47 9.61 -31.78
N MET A 250 6.41 9.59 -30.84
CA MET A 250 7.50 10.57 -30.76
C MET A 250 8.33 10.57 -32.05
N LEU A 251 8.78 9.41 -32.53
CA LEU A 251 9.63 9.33 -33.71
C LEU A 251 8.91 9.75 -35.00
N ILE A 252 7.61 9.48 -35.12
CA ILE A 252 6.79 9.95 -36.25
C ILE A 252 6.66 11.48 -36.22
N SER A 253 6.44 12.08 -35.04
CA SER A 253 6.32 13.54 -34.88
C SER A 253 7.66 14.30 -35.01
N LEU A 254 8.80 13.65 -34.72
CA LEU A 254 10.11 14.28 -34.74
C LEU A 254 10.83 14.32 -36.09
N CYS A 255 10.18 13.91 -37.21
CA CYS A 255 10.66 13.98 -38.62
C CYS A 255 10.99 12.63 -39.33
N PHE A 256 10.39 11.50 -38.93
CA PHE A 256 10.50 10.21 -39.65
C PHE A 256 9.22 9.76 -40.38
N GLN A 257 8.42 10.68 -40.94
CA GLN A 257 7.22 10.33 -41.74
C GLN A 257 7.54 9.35 -42.89
N ARG A 258 8.71 9.46 -43.53
CA ARG A 258 9.12 8.57 -44.67
C ARG A 258 9.33 7.10 -44.28
N PHE A 259 9.63 6.79 -43.02
CA PHE A 259 9.84 5.42 -42.56
C PHE A 259 8.59 4.80 -41.91
N ALA A 260 7.57 5.62 -41.61
CA ALA A 260 6.29 5.15 -41.10
C ALA A 260 5.52 4.29 -42.12
N GLU A 261 5.75 4.51 -43.42
CA GLU A 261 5.04 3.84 -44.53
C GLU A 261 5.68 2.51 -44.98
N SER A 262 6.83 2.13 -44.41
CA SER A 262 7.51 0.88 -44.78
C SER A 262 7.10 -0.27 -43.84
N PHE A 263 6.43 -1.28 -44.39
CA PHE A 263 5.91 -2.43 -43.66
C PHE A 263 6.60 -3.73 -44.08
N ILE A 264 7.05 -4.53 -43.12
CA ILE A 264 7.50 -5.91 -43.35
C ILE A 264 6.40 -6.88 -42.90
N LYS A 265 6.08 -7.88 -43.74
CA LYS A 265 5.24 -9.00 -43.33
C LYS A 265 6.05 -10.01 -42.53
N VAL A 266 5.79 -10.08 -41.23
CA VAL A 266 6.32 -11.12 -40.34
C VAL A 266 5.34 -12.30 -40.36
N PRO A 267 5.80 -13.56 -40.49
CA PRO A 267 4.93 -14.73 -40.72
C PRO A 267 3.92 -15.05 -39.60
N LEU A 268 4.03 -14.42 -38.42
CA LEU A 268 3.16 -14.66 -37.26
C LEU A 268 2.32 -13.46 -36.80
N PHE A 269 2.75 -12.22 -37.08
CA PHE A 269 2.13 -10.98 -36.56
C PHE A 269 1.59 -10.04 -37.64
N GLY A 270 1.73 -10.39 -38.92
CA GLY A 270 1.24 -9.55 -40.02
C GLY A 270 2.22 -8.45 -40.43
N ALA A 271 1.71 -7.33 -40.94
CA ALA A 271 2.52 -6.19 -41.40
C ALA A 271 2.97 -5.33 -40.21
N VAL A 272 4.27 -5.31 -39.91
CA VAL A 272 4.83 -4.53 -38.79
C VAL A 272 5.78 -3.46 -39.34
N SER A 273 5.72 -2.25 -38.79
CA SER A 273 6.59 -1.14 -39.18
C SER A 273 8.04 -1.41 -38.78
N HIS A 274 9.01 -0.98 -39.60
CA HIS A 274 10.44 -1.07 -39.28
C HIS A 274 10.80 -0.40 -37.95
N LEU A 275 10.07 0.67 -37.61
CA LEU A 275 10.25 1.43 -36.38
C LEU A 275 9.93 0.60 -35.15
N THR A 276 8.82 -0.15 -35.20
CA THR A 276 8.38 -1.04 -34.13
C THR A 276 9.42 -2.13 -33.87
N LEU A 277 9.98 -2.70 -34.94
CA LEU A 277 10.98 -3.77 -34.84
C LEU A 277 12.29 -3.28 -34.20
N ALA A 278 12.73 -2.05 -34.51
CA ALA A 278 13.95 -1.48 -33.95
C ALA A 278 13.82 -1.11 -32.46
N VAL A 279 12.63 -0.70 -32.03
CA VAL A 279 12.38 -0.14 -30.69
C VAL A 279 11.95 -1.21 -29.68
N CYS A 280 11.25 -2.23 -30.15
CA CYS A 280 10.80 -3.37 -29.35
C CYS A 280 11.88 -3.98 -28.44
N PRO A 281 13.11 -4.32 -28.90
CA PRO A 281 14.12 -4.90 -28.03
C PRO A 281 14.56 -3.96 -26.90
N PHE A 282 14.56 -2.64 -27.13
CA PHE A 282 14.90 -1.65 -26.10
C PHE A 282 13.80 -1.58 -25.03
N CYS A 283 12.52 -1.56 -25.42
CA CYS A 283 11.39 -1.58 -24.50
C CYS A 283 11.37 -2.85 -23.63
N ILE A 284 11.59 -4.02 -24.25
CA ILE A 284 11.64 -5.31 -23.54
C ILE A 284 12.82 -5.32 -22.55
N THR A 285 13.99 -4.85 -22.97
CA THR A 285 15.18 -4.81 -22.10
C THR A 285 14.92 -3.93 -20.88
N PHE A 286 14.30 -2.76 -21.06
CA PHE A 286 13.94 -1.88 -19.95
C PHE A 286 12.95 -2.53 -18.98
N ALA A 287 11.90 -3.21 -19.49
CA ALA A 287 10.93 -3.94 -18.67
C ALA A 287 11.57 -5.08 -17.86
N VAL A 288 12.46 -5.86 -18.47
CA VAL A 288 13.17 -6.95 -17.80
C VAL A 288 14.13 -6.42 -16.74
N VAL A 289 14.89 -5.37 -17.04
CA VAL A 289 15.81 -4.74 -16.08
C VAL A 289 15.02 -4.23 -14.87
N TRP A 290 13.90 -3.55 -15.08
CA TRP A 290 13.04 -3.13 -13.98
C TRP A 290 12.52 -4.31 -13.16
N ALA A 291 12.00 -5.36 -13.81
CA ALA A 291 11.45 -6.53 -13.13
C ALA A 291 12.46 -7.24 -12.22
N VAL A 292 13.73 -7.30 -12.64
CA VAL A 292 14.83 -7.89 -11.85
C VAL A 292 15.21 -7.01 -10.67
N TYR A 293 15.35 -5.70 -10.90
CA TYR A 293 15.81 -4.75 -9.87
C TYR A 293 14.69 -4.14 -9.02
N ARG A 294 13.46 -4.63 -9.14
CA ARG A 294 12.26 -4.05 -8.52
C ARG A 294 12.27 -3.96 -6.99
N ARG A 295 13.12 -4.74 -6.30
CA ARG A 295 13.21 -4.73 -4.83
C ARG A 295 14.18 -3.68 -4.27
N ILE A 296 14.86 -2.93 -5.14
CA ILE A 296 15.81 -1.89 -4.74
C ILE A 296 15.06 -0.58 -4.51
N SER A 297 15.54 0.26 -3.60
CA SER A 297 14.92 1.54 -3.22
C SER A 297 14.72 2.54 -4.36
N PHE A 298 15.44 2.41 -5.48
CA PHE A 298 15.31 3.26 -6.68
C PHE A 298 14.38 2.69 -7.76
N ALA A 299 13.80 1.51 -7.55
CA ALA A 299 12.98 0.84 -8.54
C ALA A 299 11.68 1.58 -8.89
N TRP A 300 11.18 2.43 -7.98
CA TRP A 300 9.94 3.18 -8.19
C TRP A 300 10.03 4.15 -9.38
N ILE A 301 11.20 4.74 -9.64
CA ILE A 301 11.42 5.59 -10.82
C ILE A 301 11.25 4.81 -12.11
N GLY A 302 11.79 3.58 -12.15
CA GLY A 302 11.63 2.72 -13.31
C GLY A 302 10.17 2.26 -13.50
N GLN A 303 9.40 2.17 -12.42
CA GLN A 303 7.97 1.82 -12.44
C GLN A 303 7.14 2.96 -13.02
N ASP A 304 7.39 4.21 -12.63
CA ASP A 304 6.65 5.37 -13.15
C ASP A 304 6.93 5.65 -14.63
N ILE A 305 8.09 5.21 -15.11
CA ILE A 305 8.50 5.34 -16.52
C ILE A 305 7.93 4.21 -17.40
N LEU A 306 7.48 3.10 -16.82
CA LEU A 306 6.97 1.90 -17.52
C LEU A 306 5.45 1.99 -17.70
#